data_AF-A0A915MUB1-F1
#
_entry.id   AF-A0A915MUB1-F1
#
_cell.length_a   1.000
_cell.length_b   1.000
_cell.length_c   1.000
_cell.angle_alpha   90.00
_cell.angle_beta   90.00
_cell.angle_gamma   90.00
#
_symmetry.space_group_name_H-M   'P 1'
#
loop_
_entity.id
_entity.type
_entity.pdbx_description
1 polymer ?
#
loop_
_entity_poly.entity_id
_entity_poly.type
_entity_poly.pdbx_seq_one_letter_code
_entity_poly.pdbx_strand_id
1 'polypeptide(L)' 'MAYAYKDDKNAEEPQPVDIRIILTSQNVKALEKVCEKLIHGAREEHLAVKGLIHMPTKVLCITTRKTPCGEGSKTWDHFQ' A
#
# COMPACT_ATOMS: atom_id res chain seq x y z
N MET A 1 58.14 -3.09 -17.02
CA MET A 1 57.18 -4.05 -17.62
C MET A 1 56.86 -5.06 -16.52
N ALA A 2 55.69 -5.18 -15.91
CA ALA A 2 54.39 -4.52 -15.98
C ALA A 2 53.74 -4.76 -14.60
N TYR A 3 53.04 -3.76 -14.05
CA TYR A 3 52.27 -3.98 -12.82
C TYR A 3 51.02 -4.78 -13.19
N ALA A 4 50.88 -5.98 -12.64
CA ALA A 4 49.70 -6.81 -12.81
C ALA A 4 48.52 -6.16 -12.07
N TYR A 5 47.64 -5.50 -12.83
CA TYR A 5 46.36 -4.99 -12.34
C TYR A 5 45.47 -6.22 -12.11
N LYS A 6 45.16 -6.52 -10.84
CA LYS A 6 44.12 -7.49 -10.53
C LYS A 6 42.78 -6.81 -10.86
N ASP A 7 42.14 -7.25 -11.94
CA ASP A 7 40.76 -6.93 -12.25
C ASP A 7 39.85 -7.60 -11.20
N ASP A 8 39.65 -6.92 -10.08
CA ASP A 8 38.56 -7.24 -9.14
C ASP A 8 37.23 -6.81 -9.77
N LYS A 9 36.81 -7.53 -10.81
CA LYS A 9 35.43 -7.51 -11.31
C LYS A 9 34.60 -8.51 -10.52
N ASN A 10 34.51 -8.32 -9.21
CA ASN A 10 33.39 -8.86 -8.46
C ASN A 10 32.29 -7.79 -8.53
N ALA A 11 31.57 -7.80 -9.66
CA ALA A 11 30.29 -7.11 -9.73
C ALA A 11 29.36 -7.87 -8.77
N GLU A 12 29.20 -7.33 -7.57
CA GLU A 12 28.29 -7.85 -6.55
C GLU A 12 26.92 -8.01 -7.22
N GLU A 13 26.48 -9.26 -7.42
CA GLU A 13 25.16 -9.51 -7.98
C GLU A 13 24.11 -8.88 -7.05
N PRO A 14 23.13 -8.14 -7.60
CA PRO A 14 22.13 -7.49 -6.77
C PRO A 14 21.37 -8.55 -5.96
N GLN A 15 21.54 -8.51 -4.65
CA GLN A 15 20.83 -9.38 -3.71
C GLN A 15 19.31 -9.18 -3.88
N PRO A 16 18.50 -10.25 -3.86
CA PRO A 16 17.05 -10.12 -4.01
C PRO A 16 16.46 -9.36 -2.81
N VAL A 17 15.83 -8.21 -3.08
CA VAL A 17 15.15 -7.39 -2.07
C VAL A 17 13.66 -7.70 -2.04
N ASP A 18 13.15 -8.08 -0.87
CA ASP A 18 11.73 -8.29 -0.64
C ASP A 18 11.01 -6.95 -0.39
N ILE A 19 10.24 -6.47 -1.37
CA ILE A 19 9.46 -5.22 -1.27
C ILE A 19 7.99 -5.55 -0.93
N ARG A 20 7.42 -4.83 0.05
CA ARG A 20 5.98 -4.89 0.36
C ARG A 20 5.35 -3.52 0.18
N ILE A 21 4.35 -3.46 -0.70
CA ILE A 21 3.59 -2.25 -0.96
C ILE A 21 2.25 -2.36 -0.24
N ILE A 22 1.97 -1.45 0.69
CA ILE A 22 0.68 -1.35 1.39
C ILE A 22 -0.07 -0.16 0.83
N LEU A 23 -1.19 -0.42 0.17
CA LEU A 23 -2.08 0.62 -0.35
C LEU A 23 -3.27 0.78 0.60
N THR A 24 -3.55 2.02 0.98
CA THR A 24 -4.72 2.37 1.81
C THR A 24 -5.51 3.46 1.11
N SER A 25 -6.83 3.31 1.03
CA SER A 25 -7.73 4.29 0.42
C SER A 25 -9.13 4.12 0.98
N GLN A 26 -9.93 5.19 0.93
CA GLN A 26 -11.35 5.15 1.26
C GLN A 26 -12.19 4.59 0.08
N ASN A 27 -11.69 4.69 -1.15
CA ASN A 27 -12.43 4.29 -2.34
C ASN A 27 -11.92 2.94 -2.88
N VAL A 28 -12.71 1.89 -2.66
CA VAL A 28 -12.40 0.51 -3.08
C VAL A 28 -12.21 0.38 -4.59
N LYS A 29 -13.08 1.01 -5.39
CA LYS A 29 -13.01 0.90 -6.87
C LYS A 29 -11.76 1.53 -7.46
N ALA A 30 -11.28 2.62 -6.85
CA ALA A 30 -10.03 3.24 -7.28
C ALA A 30 -8.82 2.38 -6.88
N LEU A 31 -8.88 1.77 -5.69
CA LEU A 31 -7.83 0.89 -5.18
C LEU A 31 -7.65 -0.35 -6.05
N GLU A 32 -8.74 -1.02 -6.42
CA GLU A 32 -8.73 -2.20 -7.30
C GLU A 32 -8.08 -1.90 -8.65
N LYS A 33 -8.46 -0.79 -9.29
CA LYS A 33 -7.88 -0.35 -10.57
C LYS A 33 -6.36 -0.11 -10.49
N VAL A 34 -5.88 0.42 -9.37
CA VAL A 34 -4.44 0.66 -9.17
C VAL A 34 -3.71 -0.66 -8.92
N CYS A 35 -4.28 -1.55 -8.11
CA CYS A 35 -3.74 -2.88 -7.87
C CYS A 35 -3.59 -3.68 -9.17
N GLU A 36 -4.62 -3.67 -10.03
CA GLU A 36 -4.60 -4.35 -11.32
C GLU A 36 -3.47 -3.84 -12.22
N LYS A 37 -3.31 -2.52 -12.32
CA LYS A 37 -2.24 -1.90 -13.11
C LYS A 37 -0.85 -2.24 -12.59
N LEU A 38 -0.66 -2.25 -11.27
CA LEU A 38 0.61 -2.61 -10.65
C LEU A 38 0.97 -4.07 -10.89
N ILE A 39 0.00 -4.98 -10.74
CA ILE A 39 0.21 -6.41 -11.01
C ILE A 39 0.52 -6.64 -12.49
N HIS A 40 -0.17 -5.92 -13.39
CA HIS A 40 0.08 -6.02 -14.82
C HIS A 40 1.50 -5.55 -15.18
N GLY A 41 1.90 -4.35 -14.76
CA GLY A 41 3.24 -3.82 -15.03
C GLY A 41 4.36 -4.66 -14.40
N ALA A 42 4.15 -5.21 -13.20
CA ALA A 42 5.12 -6.11 -12.58
C ALA A 42 5.29 -7.43 -13.35
N ARG A 43 4.23 -7.92 -14.00
CA ARG A 43 4.30 -9.11 -14.87
C ARG A 43 4.97 -8.83 -16.22
N GLU A 44 4.79 -7.63 -16.76
CA GLU A 44 5.48 -7.17 -17.97
C GLU A 44 7.00 -7.10 -17.77
N GLU A 45 7.43 -6.59 -16.60
CA GLU A 45 8.84 -6.52 -16.20
C GLU A 45 9.39 -7.85 -15.63
N HIS A 46 8.63 -8.95 -15.74
CA HIS A 46 9.02 -10.29 -15.29
C HIS A 46 9.44 -10.39 -13.80
N LEU A 47 8.85 -9.56 -12.92
CA LEU A 47 9.09 -9.61 -11.49
C LEU A 47 8.30 -10.74 -10.81
N ALA A 48 8.88 -11.35 -9.77
CA ALA A 48 8.18 -12.35 -8.95
C ALA A 48 7.16 -11.66 -8.02
N VAL A 49 5.86 -11.84 -8.29
CA VAL A 49 4.78 -11.20 -7.52
C VAL A 49 4.13 -12.17 -6.55
N LYS A 50 4.14 -11.84 -5.25
CA LYS A 50 3.19 -12.42 -4.28
C LYS A 50 1.83 -11.76 -4.50
N GLY A 51 0.76 -12.55 -4.64
CA GLY A 51 -0.58 -12.04 -4.95
C GLY A 51 -1.10 -11.00 -3.94
N LEU A 52 -2.13 -10.25 -4.33
CA LEU A 52 -2.74 -9.22 -3.48
C LEU A 52 -3.33 -9.84 -2.20
N ILE A 53 -2.98 -9.29 -1.04
CA ILE A 53 -3.54 -9.68 0.25
C ILE A 53 -4.52 -8.59 0.69
N HIS A 54 -5.81 -8.96 0.83
CA HIS A 54 -6.84 -8.06 1.31
C HIS A 54 -6.81 -7.98 2.83
N MET A 55 -6.51 -6.79 3.35
CA MET A 55 -6.65 -6.50 4.78
C MET A 55 -8.11 -6.15 5.10
N PRO A 56 -8.60 -6.47 6.30
CA PRO A 56 -9.94 -6.04 6.73
C PRO A 56 -10.09 -4.51 6.67
N THR A 57 -11.20 -4.04 6.11
CA THR A 57 -11.52 -2.61 6.06
C THR A 57 -11.87 -2.10 7.45
N LYS A 58 -11.07 -1.17 7.97
CA LYS A 58 -11.35 -0.53 9.24
C LYS A 58 -12.40 0.56 9.04
N VAL A 59 -13.52 0.41 9.74
CA VAL A 59 -14.60 1.38 9.75
C VAL A 59 -14.42 2.29 10.97
N LEU A 60 -14.29 3.60 10.75
CA LEU A 60 -14.11 4.57 11.82
C LEU A 60 -15.47 5.12 12.23
N CYS A 61 -15.95 4.75 13.42
CA CYS A 61 -17.25 5.22 13.91
C CYS A 61 -17.06 6.45 14.80
N ILE A 62 -17.72 7.56 14.43
CA ILE A 62 -17.76 8.77 15.27
C ILE A 62 -19.23 9.08 15.60
N THR A 63 -19.56 9.02 16.89
CA THR A 63 -20.88 9.41 17.40
C THR A 63 -20.81 10.82 17.96
N THR A 64 -21.61 11.72 17.40
CA THR A 64 -21.68 13.12 17.86
C THR A 64 -23.11 13.51 18.16
N ARG A 65 -23.29 14.46 19.08
CA ARG A 65 -24.61 15.00 19.37
C ARG A 65 -25.01 15.90 18.20
N LYS A 66 -26.24 15.74 17.69
CA LYS A 66 -26.72 16.57 16.56
C LYS A 66 -26.82 18.04 16.95
N THR A 67 -27.25 18.31 18.17
CA THR A 67 -27.43 19.67 18.67
C THR A 67 -26.11 20.25 19.18
N PRO A 68 -25.82 21.53 18.88
CA PRO A 68 -24.61 22.20 19.36
C PRO A 68 -24.67 22.56 20.84
N CYS A 69 -25.87 22.58 21.43
CA CYS A 69 -26.13 22.94 22.82
C CYS A 69 -26.72 21.77 23.63
N GLY A 70 -26.79 21.98 24.95
CA GLY A 70 -27.30 21.03 25.94
C GLY A 70 -28.81 20.76 25.88
N GLU A 71 -29.56 21.62 25.19
CA GLU A 71 -31.02 21.62 25.15
C GLU A 71 -31.60 20.76 24.01
N GLY A 72 -32.90 20.48 24.09
CA GLY A 72 -33.65 19.72 23.07
C GLY A 72 -33.58 18.19 23.20
N SER A 73 -34.09 17.48 22.19
CA SER A 73 -34.14 16.02 22.16
C SER A 73 -32.76 15.39 21.98
N LYS A 74 -32.45 14.37 22.80
CA LYS A 74 -31.17 13.62 22.80
C LYS A 74 -31.01 12.79 21.52
N THR A 75 -30.58 13.44 20.45
CA THR A 75 -30.33 12.84 19.14
C THR A 75 -28.83 12.84 18.84
N TRP A 76 -28.38 11.78 18.16
CA TRP A 76 -26.98 11.56 17.82
C TRP A 76 -26.84 11.24 16.34
N ASP A 77 -25.77 11.74 15.72
CA ASP A 77 -25.35 11.32 14.39
C ASP A 77 -24.30 10.21 14.50
N HIS A 78 -24.35 9.29 13.55
CA HIS A 78 -23.35 8.24 13.39
C HIS A 78 -22.61 8.47 12.07
N PHE A 79 -21.42 9.03 12.16
CA PHE A 79 -20.52 9.17 11.02
C PHE A 79 -19.67 7.90 10.87
N GLN A 80 -19.44 7.51 9.61
CA GLN A 80 -18.68 6.33 9.20
C GLN A 80 -17.62 6.71 8.17
#